data_AF-A0A084A7U3-F1
#
_entry.id   AF-A0A084A7U3-F1
#
_cell.length_a   1.000
_cell.length_b   1.000
_cell.length_c   1.000
_cell.angle_alpha   90.00
_cell.angle_beta   90.00
_cell.angle_gamma   90.00
#
_symmetry.space_group_name_H-M   'P 1'
#
loop_
_entity.id
_entity.type
_entity.pdbx_description
1 polymer ?
#
loop_
_entity_poly.entity_id
_entity_poly.type
_entity_poly.pdbx_seq_one_letter_code
_entity_poly.pdbx_strand_id
1 'polypeptide(L)'
;MSSIENMIAWMQARKGKVTYSMTSRMGPNSYDCSSSVFFAMIAGGFLSSGSMGNTETLFGMSGTKLKEISRGEVQRGDIFISG
;
A
#
# COMPACT_ATOMS: atom_id res chain seq x y z
N MET A 1 12.72 1.10 12.39
CA MET A 1 13.25 1.36 11.03
C MET A 1 12.22 0.89 10.02
N SER A 2 12.01 1.64 8.95
CA SER A 2 11.08 1.25 7.88
C SER A 2 11.65 0.10 7.05
N SER A 3 10.81 -0.79 6.52
CA SER A 3 11.20 -2.02 5.83
C SER A 3 10.26 -2.34 4.67
N ILE A 4 10.81 -2.40 3.46
CA ILE A 4 10.11 -2.85 2.25
C ILE A 4 9.69 -4.33 2.40
N GLU A 5 10.53 -5.16 3.02
CA GLU A 5 10.19 -6.57 3.25
C GLU A 5 8.94 -6.73 4.11
N ASN A 6 8.74 -5.85 5.09
CA ASN A 6 7.53 -5.89 5.92
C ASN A 6 6.28 -5.49 5.12
N MET A 7 6.38 -4.54 4.18
CA MET A 7 5.28 -4.20 3.27
C MET A 7 4.90 -5.43 2.42
N ILE A 8 5.90 -6.08 1.85
CA ILE A 8 5.70 -7.25 0.99
C ILE A 8 5.16 -8.42 1.80
N ALA A 9 5.70 -8.68 2.98
CA ALA A 9 5.21 -9.73 3.88
C ALA A 9 3.75 -9.50 4.27
N TRP A 10 3.35 -8.24 4.52
CA TRP A 10 1.97 -7.89 4.83
C TRP A 10 1.01 -8.25 3.68
N MET A 11 1.40 -7.93 2.43
CA MET A 11 0.63 -8.26 1.23
C MET A 11 0.59 -9.78 1.00
N GLN A 12 1.73 -10.46 1.09
CA GLN A 12 1.82 -11.91 0.88
C GLN A 12 1.02 -12.69 1.92
N ALA A 13 1.01 -12.25 3.18
CA ALA A 13 0.24 -12.90 4.24
C ALA A 13 -1.28 -12.95 3.97
N ARG A 14 -1.78 -12.02 3.13
CA ARG A 14 -3.20 -11.86 2.77
C ARG A 14 -3.57 -12.44 1.41
N LYS A 15 -2.57 -12.80 0.60
CA LYS A 15 -2.80 -13.43 -0.71
C LYS A 15 -3.68 -14.67 -0.55
N GLY A 16 -4.84 -14.66 -1.21
CA GLY A 16 -5.81 -15.76 -1.17
C GLY A 16 -6.58 -15.93 0.14
N LYS A 17 -6.44 -14.99 1.11
CA LYS A 17 -7.12 -15.08 2.42
C LYS A 17 -8.12 -13.95 2.68
N VAL A 18 -8.14 -12.92 1.84
CA VAL A 18 -9.00 -11.75 1.96
C VAL A 18 -9.70 -11.47 0.64
N THR A 19 -10.81 -10.72 0.70
CA THR A 19 -11.58 -10.32 -0.49
C THR A 19 -11.43 -8.84 -0.81
N TYR A 20 -11.82 -8.46 -2.02
CA TYR A 20 -11.87 -7.06 -2.42
C TYR A 20 -13.20 -6.42 -1.97
N SER A 21 -13.15 -5.25 -1.33
CA SER A 21 -14.36 -4.46 -1.01
C SER A 21 -14.03 -2.98 -0.84
N MET A 22 -14.74 -2.13 -1.57
CA MET A 22 -14.67 -0.67 -1.40
C MET A 22 -15.49 -0.18 -0.19
N THR A 23 -16.49 -0.94 0.24
CA THR A 23 -17.31 -0.61 1.42
C THR A 23 -16.65 -1.10 2.71
N SER A 24 -16.21 -2.36 2.74
CA SER A 24 -15.53 -2.95 3.89
C SER A 24 -14.04 -3.02 3.63
N ARG A 25 -13.40 -1.85 3.58
CA ARG A 25 -12.00 -1.71 3.12
C ARG A 25 -10.94 -1.72 4.21
N MET A 26 -11.34 -1.86 5.48
CA MET A 26 -10.46 -1.66 6.65
C MET A 26 -10.01 -2.97 7.31
N GLY A 27 -10.24 -4.12 6.65
CA GLY A 27 -9.95 -5.44 7.20
C GLY A 27 -10.97 -5.91 8.25
N PRO A 28 -10.72 -7.09 8.85
CA PRO A 28 -9.60 -7.99 8.54
C PRO A 28 -9.85 -8.85 7.28
N ASN A 29 -11.11 -9.00 6.86
CA ASN A 29 -11.50 -9.95 5.82
C ASN A 29 -11.48 -9.34 4.41
N SER A 30 -11.50 -8.02 4.30
CA SER A 30 -11.55 -7.34 3.01
C SER A 30 -10.86 -5.99 3.01
N TYR A 31 -10.34 -5.62 1.83
CA TYR A 31 -9.61 -4.39 1.56
C TYR A 31 -9.94 -3.93 0.15
N ASP A 32 -9.72 -2.65 -0.17
CA ASP A 32 -9.67 -2.20 -1.56
C ASP A 32 -8.22 -1.98 -2.01
N CYS A 33 -8.03 -1.53 -3.25
CA CYS A 33 -6.71 -1.35 -3.84
C CYS A 33 -5.86 -0.37 -3.03
N SER A 34 -6.41 0.78 -2.67
CA SER A 34 -5.67 1.82 -1.97
C SER A 34 -5.50 1.50 -0.49
N SER A 35 -6.51 0.96 0.21
CA SER A 35 -6.41 0.60 1.63
C SER A 35 -5.36 -0.49 1.83
N SER A 36 -5.28 -1.47 0.92
CA SER A 36 -4.24 -2.50 0.94
C SER A 36 -2.84 -1.87 0.91
N VAL A 37 -2.62 -0.87 0.05
CA VAL A 37 -1.33 -0.15 -0.03
C VAL A 37 -1.06 0.63 1.25
N PHE A 38 -2.04 1.36 1.79
CA PHE A 38 -1.89 2.09 3.05
C PHE A 38 -1.49 1.17 4.21
N PHE A 39 -2.20 0.05 4.41
CA PHE A 39 -1.86 -0.88 5.48
C PHE A 39 -0.51 -1.56 5.26
N ALA A 40 -0.13 -1.88 4.02
CA ALA A 40 1.21 -2.40 3.73
C ALA A 40 2.29 -1.36 4.08
N MET A 41 2.12 -0.10 3.70
CA MET A 41 3.05 0.98 4.05
C MET A 41 3.13 1.23 5.56
N ILE A 42 2.01 1.11 6.30
CA ILE A 42 1.99 1.16 7.78
C ILE A 42 2.77 -0.02 8.36
N ALA A 43 2.56 -1.24 7.86
CA ALA A 43 3.31 -2.42 8.30
C ALA A 43 4.82 -2.31 7.98
N GLY A 44 5.14 -1.63 6.87
CA GLY A 44 6.50 -1.24 6.49
C GLY A 44 7.07 -0.09 7.33
N GLY A 45 6.29 0.57 8.17
CA GLY A 45 6.72 1.73 8.95
C GLY A 45 7.02 2.98 8.11
N PHE A 46 6.47 3.10 6.91
CA PHE A 46 6.57 4.30 6.05
C PHE A 46 5.47 5.33 6.35
N LEU A 47 4.33 4.85 6.88
CA LEU A 47 3.22 5.65 7.36
C LEU A 47 2.98 5.38 8.85
N SER A 48 2.44 6.37 9.56
CA SER A 48 2.00 6.20 10.95
C SER A 48 0.75 5.34 11.03
N SER A 49 0.59 4.59 12.13
CA SER A 49 -0.64 3.85 12.40
C SER A 49 -1.85 4.78 12.36
N GLY A 50 -2.95 4.33 11.75
CA GLY A 50 -4.15 5.12 11.53
C GLY A 50 -4.13 6.00 10.28
N SER A 51 -2.99 6.11 9.56
CA SER A 51 -2.96 6.74 8.24
C SER A 51 -3.88 5.99 7.27
N MET A 52 -4.78 6.70 6.60
CA MET A 52 -5.69 6.11 5.61
C MET A 52 -6.06 7.14 4.55
N GLY A 53 -6.35 6.66 3.35
CA GLY A 53 -6.76 7.49 2.22
C GLY A 53 -7.29 6.64 1.09
N ASN A 54 -7.25 7.21 -0.11
CA ASN A 54 -7.68 6.61 -1.37
C ASN A 54 -6.56 6.72 -2.42
N THR A 55 -6.86 6.36 -3.66
CA THR A 55 -5.91 6.40 -4.78
C THR A 55 -5.40 7.83 -5.04
N GLU A 56 -6.26 8.84 -4.93
CA GLU A 56 -5.92 10.25 -5.09
C GLU A 56 -4.95 10.71 -3.99
N THR A 57 -5.15 10.22 -2.77
CA THR A 57 -4.21 10.47 -1.67
C THR A 57 -2.84 9.88 -1.98
N LEU A 58 -2.77 8.67 -2.57
CA LEU A 58 -1.51 8.05 -2.97
C LEU A 58 -0.80 8.84 -4.08
N PHE A 59 -1.53 9.33 -5.09
CA PHE A 59 -0.97 10.24 -6.08
C PHE A 59 -0.41 11.53 -5.45
N GLY A 60 -1.15 12.11 -4.49
CA GLY A 60 -0.70 13.29 -3.74
C GLY A 60 0.52 13.07 -2.83
N MET A 61 0.93 11.82 -2.59
CA MET A 61 2.14 11.50 -1.83
C MET A 61 3.41 11.52 -2.68
N SER A 62 3.30 11.65 -4.01
CA SER A 62 4.45 11.81 -4.90
C SER A 62 5.29 13.03 -4.48
N GLY A 63 6.60 12.86 -4.40
CA GLY A 63 7.55 13.89 -3.98
C GLY A 63 7.67 14.08 -2.45
N THR A 64 6.88 13.38 -1.63
CA THR A 64 6.98 13.45 -0.16
C THR A 64 7.25 12.08 0.47
N LYS A 65 6.30 11.16 0.36
CA LYS A 65 6.41 9.78 0.89
C LYS A 65 6.70 8.77 -0.20
N LEU A 66 6.32 9.09 -1.44
CA LEU A 66 6.60 8.29 -2.62
C LEU A 66 7.53 9.06 -3.54
N LYS A 67 8.42 8.34 -4.20
CA LYS A 67 9.24 8.87 -5.28
C LYS A 67 8.73 8.24 -6.57
N GLU A 68 8.33 9.08 -7.52
CA GLU A 68 7.99 8.62 -8.86
C GLU A 68 9.25 8.13 -9.58
N ILE A 69 9.14 7.00 -10.27
CA ILE A 69 10.22 6.36 -11.01
C ILE A 69 9.74 5.96 -12.40
N SER A 70 10.66 5.86 -13.36
CA SER A 70 10.34 5.34 -14.68
C SER A 70 10.16 3.82 -14.67
N ARG A 71 9.46 3.27 -15.67
CA ARG A 71 9.24 1.82 -15.79
C ARG A 71 10.52 1.00 -15.84
N GLY A 72 11.63 1.56 -16.34
CA GLY A 72 12.93 0.89 -16.40
C GLY A 72 13.63 0.78 -15.06
N GLU A 73 13.17 1.52 -14.04
CA GLU A 73 13.77 1.56 -12.71
C GLU A 73 13.02 0.69 -11.69
N VAL A 74 11.94 0.01 -12.10
CA VAL A 74 11.07 -0.75 -11.20
C VAL A 74 11.83 -1.91 -10.55
N GLN A 75 11.70 -2.00 -9.22
CA GLN A 75 12.28 -3.01 -8.36
C GLN A 75 11.20 -3.68 -7.50
N ARG A 76 11.56 -4.80 -6.88
CA ARG A 76 10.68 -5.50 -5.96
C ARG A 76 10.35 -4.60 -4.75
N GLY A 77 9.06 -4.36 -4.53
CA GLY A 77 8.57 -3.53 -3.43
C GLY A 77 8.08 -2.16 -3.86
N ASP A 78 8.33 -1.77 -5.11
CA ASP A 78 7.74 -0.56 -5.67
C ASP A 78 6.22 -0.70 -5.78
N ILE A 79 5.53 0.42 -5.61
CA ILE A 79 4.07 0.50 -5.65
C ILE A 79 3.65 1.00 -7.02
N PHE A 80 2.77 0.24 -7.67
CA PHE A 80 2.07 0.68 -8.88
C PHE A 80 0.74 1.34 -8.49
N ILE A 81 0.52 2.56 -8.96
CA ILE A 81 -0.71 3.34 -8.73
C ILE A 81 -1.29 3.68 -10.10
N SER A 82 -2.57 3.36 -10.32
CA SER A 82 -3.33 3.74 -11.51
C SER A 82 -4.64 4.37 -11.06
N GLY A 83 -4.97 5.51 -11.67
CA GLY A 83 -6.28 6.15 -11.60
C GLY A 83 -7.15 5.77 -12.79
#